data_AF-A0A1Y1MK37-F1
#
_entry.id   AF-A0A1Y1MK37-F1
#
_cell.length_a   1.000
_cell.length_b   1.000
_cell.length_c   1.000
_cell.angle_alpha   90.00
_cell.angle_beta   90.00
_cell.angle_gamma   90.00
#
_symmetry.space_group_name_H-M   'P 1'
#
loop_
_entity.id
_entity.type
_entity.pdbx_description
1 polymer ?
#
loop_
_entity_poly.entity_id
_entity_poly.type
_entity_poly.pdbx_seq_one_letter_code
_entity_poly.pdbx_strand_id
1 'polypeptide(L)'
;MDVYIQGQLIISALKIARNVLRDGGNFVAKLYRGKNNHCLTNQLKKLFTYVEVAKPKCSRNSSIEAFVVCLGYIPNECKIENLQWFGDEPKNTVRFSICGEEDAFDSDSTYPLQLEGEEEYRYREPVQAPIAPPYYFVPSGTGSLTR
;
A
#
# COMPACT_ATOMS: atom_id res chain seq x y z
N MET A 1 0.75 16.20 -3.79
CA MET A 1 -0.33 16.04 -4.78
C MET A 1 -0.98 14.67 -4.65
N ASP A 2 -0.19 13.60 -4.58
CA ASP A 2 -0.68 12.21 -4.65
C ASP A 2 -1.58 11.78 -3.49
N VAL A 3 -1.28 12.23 -2.26
CA VAL A 3 -2.10 11.93 -1.06
C VAL A 3 -3.53 12.48 -1.21
N TYR A 4 -3.68 13.66 -1.81
CA TYR A 4 -5.00 14.29 -2.03
C TYR A 4 -5.85 13.46 -2.99
N ILE A 5 -5.26 13.09 -4.14
CA ILE A 5 -5.95 12.35 -5.20
C ILE A 5 -6.38 10.99 -4.68
N GLN A 6 -5.49 10.32 -3.95
CA GLN A 6 -5.82 9.03 -3.35
C GLN A 6 -6.94 9.16 -2.30
N GLY A 7 -6.95 10.24 -1.51
CA GLY A 7 -8.04 10.50 -0.59
C GLY A 7 -9.41 10.61 -1.26
N GLN A 8 -9.48 11.31 -2.40
CA GLN A 8 -10.68 11.38 -3.22
C GLN A 8 -11.07 10.02 -3.80
N LEU A 9 -10.09 9.19 -4.15
CA LEU A 9 -10.34 7.84 -4.65
C LEU A 9 -10.97 6.95 -3.58
N ILE A 10 -10.49 7.02 -2.33
CA ILE A 10 -11.05 6.24 -1.22
C ILE A 10 -12.49 6.67 -0.92
N ILE A 11 -12.77 7.98 -0.89
CA ILE A 11 -14.12 8.50 -0.68
C ILE A 11 -15.06 8.03 -1.80
N SER A 12 -14.59 8.08 -3.04
CA SER A 12 -15.36 7.62 -4.21
C SER A 12 -15.62 6.11 -4.16
N ALA A 13 -14.60 5.32 -3.80
CA ALA A 13 -14.74 3.88 -3.61
C ALA A 13 -15.75 3.56 -2.49
N LEU A 14 -15.72 4.28 -1.38
CA LEU A 14 -16.67 4.11 -0.27
C LEU A 14 -18.11 4.44 -0.68
N LYS A 15 -18.31 5.50 -1.48
CA LYS A 15 -19.63 5.88 -2.04
C LYS A 15 -20.25 4.79 -2.89
N ILE A 16 -19.42 3.99 -3.58
CA ILE A 16 -19.86 2.83 -4.34
C ILE A 16 -20.05 1.65 -3.40
N ALA A 17 -19.06 1.35 -2.56
CA ALA A 17 -19.05 0.20 -1.66
C ALA A 17 -20.28 0.13 -0.76
N ARG A 18 -20.79 1.26 -0.26
CA ARG A 18 -22.02 1.31 0.56
C ARG A 18 -23.24 0.67 -0.10
N ASN A 19 -23.33 0.74 -1.43
CA ASN A 19 -24.49 0.23 -2.18
C ASN A 19 -24.41 -1.30 -2.35
N VAL A 20 -23.24 -1.88 -2.06
CA VAL A 20 -22.92 -3.29 -2.29
C VAL A 20 -22.59 -4.02 -0.98
N LEU A 21 -22.15 -3.27 0.04
CA LEU A 21 -21.84 -3.76 1.37
C LEU A 21 -23.12 -4.18 2.08
N ARG A 22 -23.15 -5.44 2.50
CA ARG A 22 -24.13 -5.92 3.48
C ARG A 22 -23.89 -5.29 4.84
N ASP A 23 -24.93 -5.28 5.68
CA ASP A 23 -24.81 -4.98 7.10
C ASP A 23 -23.74 -5.88 7.75
N GLY A 24 -22.87 -5.29 8.57
CA GLY A 24 -21.70 -5.93 9.15
C GLY A 24 -20.56 -6.24 8.16
N GLY A 25 -20.61 -5.75 6.92
CA GLY A 25 -19.56 -5.93 5.91
C GLY A 25 -18.25 -5.22 6.22
N ASN A 26 -17.18 -5.57 5.52
CA ASN A 26 -15.84 -5.00 5.74
C ASN A 26 -15.37 -4.22 4.50
N PHE A 27 -14.65 -3.13 4.74
CA PHE A 27 -14.05 -2.31 3.69
C PHE A 27 -12.55 -2.12 3.99
N VAL A 28 -11.71 -2.44 3.02
CA VAL A 28 -10.26 -2.28 3.14
C VAL A 28 -9.76 -1.46 1.95
N ALA A 29 -8.96 -0.44 2.21
CA ALA A 29 -8.41 0.42 1.16
C ALA A 29 -6.97 0.82 1.45
N LYS A 30 -6.15 0.87 0.40
CA LYS A 30 -4.80 1.43 0.46
C LYS A 30 -4.90 2.95 0.69
N LEU A 31 -4.14 3.46 1.66
CA LEU A 31 -4.00 4.88 1.97
C LEU A 31 -2.51 5.29 2.03
N TYR A 32 -2.19 6.51 1.65
CA TYR A 32 -0.86 7.09 1.83
C TYR A 32 -0.86 7.92 3.09
N ARG A 33 0.06 7.62 4.00
CA ARG A 33 0.12 8.29 5.29
C ARG A 33 0.50 9.75 5.10
N GLY A 34 -0.45 10.66 5.25
CA GLY A 34 -0.23 12.10 5.31
C GLY A 34 -0.67 12.75 6.62
N LYS A 35 -0.43 14.06 6.75
CA LYS A 35 -0.82 14.87 7.92
C LYS A 35 -2.34 14.85 8.20
N ASN A 36 -3.16 14.59 7.19
CA ASN A 36 -4.62 14.76 7.25
C ASN A 36 -5.43 13.46 7.23
N ASN A 37 -4.80 12.28 7.43
CA ASN A 37 -5.57 11.02 7.39
C ASN A 37 -6.61 10.93 8.50
N HIS A 38 -6.41 11.64 9.61
CA HIS A 38 -7.31 11.64 10.77
C HIS A 38 -8.74 12.03 10.38
N CYS A 39 -8.91 13.02 9.49
CA CYS A 39 -10.22 13.45 9.00
C CYS A 39 -10.96 12.30 8.29
N LEU A 40 -10.28 11.61 7.36
CA LEU A 40 -10.87 10.45 6.67
C LEU A 40 -11.23 9.34 7.66
N THR A 41 -10.29 8.96 8.53
CA THR A 41 -10.51 7.83 9.45
C THR A 41 -11.60 8.13 10.47
N ASN A 42 -11.77 9.39 10.89
CA ASN A 42 -12.88 9.80 11.76
C ASN A 42 -14.24 9.67 11.07
N GLN A 43 -14.31 9.99 9.79
CA GLN A 43 -15.53 9.81 9.01
C GLN A 43 -15.86 8.34 8.81
N LEU A 44 -14.84 7.50 8.58
CA LEU A 44 -15.02 6.05 8.50
C LEU A 44 -15.53 5.46 9.83
N LYS A 45 -15.10 5.97 10.99
CA LYS A 45 -15.62 5.54 12.31
C LYS A 45 -17.12 5.82 12.51
N LYS A 46 -17.72 6.72 11.73
CA LYS A 46 -19.18 6.97 11.75
C LYS A 46 -19.97 5.90 10.98
N LEU A 47 -19.29 5.14 10.10
CA LEU A 47 -19.88 4.17 9.18
C LEU A 47 -19.51 2.72 9.51
N PHE A 48 -18.53 2.50 10.38
CA PHE A 48 -18.03 1.17 10.71
C PHE A 48 -17.81 1.05 12.22
N THR A 49 -18.06 -0.14 12.77
CA THR A 49 -17.84 -0.44 14.19
C THR A 49 -16.37 -0.30 14.58
N TYR A 50 -15.47 -0.74 13.71
CA TYR A 50 -14.03 -0.73 13.96
C TYR A 50 -13.27 -0.15 12.79
N VAL A 51 -12.34 0.76 13.04
CA VAL A 51 -11.47 1.36 12.03
C VAL A 51 -10.05 1.45 12.56
N GLU A 52 -9.13 0.85 11.81
CA GLU A 52 -7.70 0.81 12.11
C GLU A 52 -6.88 1.10 10.85
N VAL A 53 -5.68 1.65 11.03
CA VAL A 53 -4.69 1.75 9.95
C VAL A 53 -3.62 0.69 10.17
N ALA A 54 -3.46 -0.21 9.22
CA ALA A 54 -2.50 -1.31 9.29
C ALA A 54 -1.41 -1.14 8.23
N LYS A 55 -0.15 -1.42 8.58
CA LYS A 55 0.95 -1.55 7.63
C LYS A 55 1.47 -2.99 7.64
N PRO A 56 1.26 -3.76 6.56
CA PRO A 56 1.72 -5.14 6.50
C PRO A 56 3.23 -5.22 6.25
N LYS A 57 3.90 -6.28 6.72
CA LYS A 57 5.33 -6.54 6.44
C LYS A 57 5.68 -6.67 4.95
N CYS A 58 4.73 -7.08 4.12
CA CYS A 58 4.92 -7.15 2.67
C CYS A 58 5.00 -5.75 2.01
N SER A 59 4.66 -4.68 2.75
CA SER A 59 4.88 -3.31 2.31
C SER A 59 6.22 -2.80 2.83
N ARG A 60 7.04 -2.26 1.91
CA ARG A 60 8.37 -1.72 2.22
C ARG A 60 8.31 -0.73 3.37
N ASN A 61 9.25 -0.80 4.32
CA ASN A 61 9.26 0.11 5.44
C ASN A 61 9.45 1.58 5.01
N SER A 62 10.25 1.79 3.96
CA SER A 62 10.45 3.10 3.31
C SER A 62 9.20 3.69 2.63
N SER A 63 8.19 2.87 2.37
CA SER A 63 6.93 3.32 1.76
C SER A 63 6.06 4.06 2.76
N ILE A 64 5.42 5.15 2.32
CA ILE A 64 4.40 5.86 3.10
C ILE A 64 3.02 5.20 3.00
N GLU A 65 2.90 4.07 2.29
CA GLU A 65 1.64 3.36 2.17
C GLU A 65 1.25 2.63 3.47
N ALA A 66 -0.05 2.55 3.68
CA ALA A 66 -0.71 1.77 4.71
C ALA A 66 -2.09 1.37 4.18
N PHE A 67 -2.85 0.63 4.98
CA PHE A 67 -4.20 0.21 4.65
C PHE A 67 -5.14 0.66 5.75
N VAL A 68 -6.28 1.22 5.39
CA VAL A 68 -7.37 1.40 6.35
C VAL A 68 -8.21 0.14 6.33
N VAL A 69 -8.43 -0.42 7.50
CA VAL A 69 -9.23 -1.61 7.73
C VAL A 69 -10.47 -1.17 8.49
N CYS A 70 -11.61 -1.22 7.81
CA CYS A 70 -12.91 -0.90 8.36
C CYS A 70 -13.74 -2.18 8.50
N LEU A 71 -14.18 -2.51 9.71
CA LEU A 71 -14.93 -3.72 10.02
C LEU A 71 -16.31 -3.38 10.58
N GLY A 72 -17.30 -4.19 10.21
CA GLY A 72 -18.66 -4.05 10.71
C GLY A 72 -19.35 -2.82 10.16
N TYR A 73 -19.67 -2.82 8.86
CA TYR A 73 -20.40 -1.73 8.21
C TYR A 73 -21.76 -1.53 8.90
N ILE A 74 -22.01 -0.31 9.34
CA ILE A 74 -23.26 0.09 9.97
C ILE A 74 -24.02 0.92 8.94
N PRO A 75 -25.12 0.41 8.36
CA PRO A 75 -25.95 1.15 7.41
C PRO A 75 -26.71 2.26 8.16
N ASN A 76 -26.01 3.36 8.43
CA ASN A 76 -26.57 4.57 9.03
C ASN A 76 -27.10 5.51 7.93
N GLU A 77 -28.16 6.28 8.22
CA GLU A 77 -28.64 7.38 7.37
C GLU A 77 -27.70 8.61 7.37
N CYS A 78 -26.41 8.45 7.68
CA CYS A 78 -25.46 9.55 7.64
C CYS A 78 -25.35 10.11 6.22
N LYS A 79 -25.79 11.35 6.02
CA LYS A 79 -25.74 12.06 4.74
C LYS A 79 -24.29 12.17 4.25
N ILE A 80 -24.02 11.48 3.15
CA ILE A 80 -22.68 11.28 2.55
C ILE A 80 -22.12 12.54 1.91
N GLU A 81 -22.97 13.53 1.68
CA GLU A 81 -22.66 14.74 0.90
C GLU A 81 -21.53 15.57 1.52
N ASN A 82 -21.22 15.35 2.79
CA ASN A 82 -20.15 16.05 3.52
C ASN A 82 -18.90 15.18 3.80
N LEU A 83 -18.75 13.99 3.20
CA LEU A 83 -17.50 13.24 3.32
C LEU A 83 -16.39 13.97 2.55
N GLN A 84 -15.56 14.68 3.29
CA GLN A 84 -14.46 15.47 2.76
C GLN A 84 -13.14 14.97 3.34
N TRP A 85 -12.13 14.80 2.50
CA TRP A 85 -10.79 14.43 2.99
C TRP A 85 -10.20 15.51 3.92
N PHE A 86 -10.64 16.75 3.78
CA PHE A 86 -10.21 17.89 4.59
C PHE A 86 -11.38 18.37 5.43
N GLY A 87 -11.08 18.82 6.64
CA GLY A 87 -12.05 19.34 7.57
C GLY A 87 -11.39 19.60 8.91
N ASP A 88 -12.04 20.39 9.74
CA ASP A 88 -11.56 20.76 11.08
C ASP A 88 -12.00 19.72 12.14
N GLU A 89 -11.94 18.45 11.75
CA GLU A 89 -12.29 17.34 12.65
C GLU A 89 -11.18 17.18 13.71
N PRO A 90 -11.55 16.91 14.98
CA PRO A 90 -10.57 16.75 16.04
C PRO A 90 -9.57 15.65 15.69
N LYS A 91 -8.29 15.87 15.99
CA LYS A 91 -7.21 14.88 15.81
C LYS A 91 -7.40 13.73 16.82
N ASN A 92 -8.37 12.88 16.56
CA ASN A 92 -8.52 11.62 17.25
C ASN A 92 -7.47 10.66 16.70
N THR A 93 -6.62 10.16 17.59
CA THR A 93 -5.63 9.14 17.24
C THR A 93 -6.36 7.89 16.77
N VAL A 94 -6.12 7.50 15.52
CA VAL A 94 -6.56 6.20 15.01
C VAL A 94 -5.45 5.20 15.25
N ARG A 95 -5.83 3.99 15.70
CA ARG A 95 -4.88 2.93 15.98
C ARG A 95 -4.08 2.64 14.71
N PHE A 96 -2.76 2.58 14.89
CA PHE A 96 -1.84 2.12 13.85
C PHE A 96 -1.26 0.78 14.29
N SER A 97 -1.38 -0.24 13.45
CA SER A 97 -0.75 -1.54 13.70
C SER A 97 0.21 -1.92 12.58
N ILE A 98 1.26 -2.63 12.95
CA ILE A 98 2.07 -3.41 12.03
C ILE A 98 1.44 -4.79 12.00
N CYS A 99 1.15 -5.30 10.80
CA CYS A 99 0.49 -6.59 10.63
C CYS A 99 1.31 -7.54 9.74
N GLY A 100 1.01 -8.83 9.86
CA GLY A 100 1.79 -9.90 9.24
C GLY A 100 2.47 -10.79 10.28
N GLU A 101 2.82 -12.00 9.85
CA GLU A 101 3.44 -13.03 10.70
C GLU A 101 4.90 -12.71 11.00
N GLU A 102 5.42 -13.19 12.13
CA GLU A 102 6.82 -12.97 12.50
C GLU A 102 7.79 -13.63 11.51
N ASP A 103 7.48 -14.86 11.10
CA ASP A 103 8.33 -15.69 10.24
C ASP A 103 8.05 -15.54 8.73
N ALA A 104 7.14 -14.64 8.34
CA ALA A 104 6.82 -14.42 6.94
C ALA A 104 7.90 -13.60 6.21
N PHE A 105 7.97 -13.80 4.88
CA PHE A 105 8.79 -12.99 3.98
C PHE A 105 8.52 -11.48 4.17
N ASP A 106 9.51 -10.79 4.70
CA ASP A 106 9.69 -9.34 4.71
C ASP A 106 10.14 -8.79 3.35
N SER A 107 9.60 -7.63 2.99
CA SER A 107 9.84 -6.95 1.72
C SER A 107 11.15 -6.17 1.63
N ASP A 108 11.80 -5.91 2.77
CA ASP A 108 13.10 -5.23 2.84
C ASP A 108 14.29 -6.21 2.94
N SER A 109 14.01 -7.52 2.99
CA SER A 109 15.00 -8.59 3.13
C SER A 109 15.33 -9.29 1.81
N THR A 110 16.54 -9.82 1.71
CA THR A 110 16.97 -10.67 0.59
C THR A 110 16.97 -12.14 1.04
N TYR A 111 16.33 -13.01 0.26
CA TYR A 111 16.19 -14.43 0.59
C TYR A 111 17.16 -15.27 -0.24
N PRO A 112 17.61 -16.43 0.30
CA PRO A 112 18.32 -17.40 -0.51
C PRO A 112 17.45 -17.84 -1.70
N LEU A 113 18.08 -18.08 -2.84
CA LEU A 113 17.40 -18.55 -4.05
C LEU A 113 16.83 -19.97 -3.89
N GLN A 114 17.45 -20.77 -3.01
CA GLN A 114 16.98 -22.10 -2.66
C GLN A 114 16.11 -22.03 -1.40
N LEU A 115 14.81 -22.25 -1.55
CA LEU A 115 13.87 -22.32 -0.43
C LEU A 115 13.70 -23.77 0.05
N GLU A 116 13.46 -23.95 1.34
CA GLU A 116 13.19 -25.27 1.91
C GLU A 116 11.90 -25.86 1.33
N GLY A 117 11.97 -27.07 0.78
CA GLY A 117 10.81 -27.76 0.19
C GLY A 117 10.52 -27.43 -1.28
N GLU A 118 11.31 -26.55 -1.91
CA GLU A 118 11.23 -26.29 -3.37
C GLU A 118 12.28 -27.10 -4.15
N GLU A 119 12.07 -27.25 -5.47
CA GLU A 119 13.07 -27.83 -6.38
C GLU A 119 14.36 -27.01 -6.39
N GLU A 120 15.47 -27.62 -6.84
CA GLU A 120 16.75 -26.92 -6.95
C GLU A 120 16.63 -25.71 -7.89
N TYR A 121 16.98 -24.53 -7.39
CA TYR A 121 16.94 -23.30 -8.16
C TYR A 121 17.81 -23.43 -9.40
N ARG A 122 17.18 -23.35 -10.58
CA ARG A 122 17.87 -23.34 -11.86
C ARG A 122 17.77 -21.95 -12.48
N TYR A 123 18.91 -21.27 -12.57
CA TYR A 123 19.02 -20.02 -13.30
C TYR A 123 18.56 -20.21 -14.75
N ARG A 124 17.67 -19.33 -15.21
CA ARG A 124 17.24 -19.23 -16.60
C ARG A 124 17.60 -17.87 -17.13
N GLU A 125 18.15 -17.84 -18.34
CA GLU A 125 18.39 -16.58 -19.04
C GLU A 125 17.07 -15.82 -19.22
N PRO A 126 17.07 -14.49 -19.06
CA PRO A 126 15.88 -13.68 -19.30
C PRO A 126 15.42 -13.85 -20.75
N VAL A 127 14.11 -13.95 -20.96
CA VAL A 127 13.52 -14.10 -22.31
C VAL A 127 13.95 -12.95 -23.24
N GLN A 128 14.19 -11.77 -22.67
CA GLN A 128 14.72 -10.62 -23.36
C GLN A 128 15.82 -9.98 -22.52
N ALA A 129 17.04 -9.95 -23.06
CA ALA A 129 18.14 -9.24 -22.43
C ALA A 129 17.87 -7.72 -22.42
N PRO A 130 18.35 -6.98 -21.40
CA PRO A 130 18.31 -5.54 -21.41
C PRO A 130 18.95 -4.97 -22.68
N ILE A 131 18.31 -3.98 -23.30
CA ILE A 131 18.77 -3.39 -24.57
C ILE A 131 20.15 -2.71 -24.41
N ALA A 132 20.47 -2.25 -23.20
CA ALA A 132 21.79 -1.74 -22.82
C ALA A 132 21.99 -1.88 -21.30
N PRO A 133 22.54 -3.01 -20.81
CA PRO A 133 22.75 -3.18 -19.40
C PRO A 133 23.91 -2.29 -18.88
N PRO A 134 23.78 -1.66 -17.70
CA PRO A 134 24.81 -0.76 -17.15
C PRO A 134 26.12 -1.45 -16.78
N TYR A 135 26.13 -2.79 -16.70
CA TYR A 135 27.32 -3.59 -16.47
C TYR A 135 28.12 -3.90 -17.76
N TYR A 136 27.58 -3.56 -18.92
CA TYR A 136 28.30 -3.68 -20.19
C TYR A 136 29.18 -2.44 -20.38
N PHE A 137 30.38 -2.46 -19.80
CA PHE A 137 31.44 -1.54 -20.23
C PHE A 137 31.72 -1.84 -21.71
N VAL A 138 31.35 -0.91 -22.60
CA VAL A 138 31.87 -0.91 -23.97
C VAL A 138 33.31 -0.42 -23.86
N PRO A 139 34.35 -1.24 -24.10
CA PRO A 139 35.70 -0.72 -24.21
C PRO A 139 35.69 0.19 -25.44
N SER A 140 35.76 1.50 -25.23
CA SER A 140 36.03 2.44 -26.32
C SER A 140 37.34 2.00 -26.97
N GLY A 141 37.25 1.72 -28.27
CA GLY A 141 38.25 0.98 -29.04
C GLY A 141 39.69 1.44 -28.84
N THR A 142 40.57 0.46 -29.04
CA THR A 142 42.01 0.56 -29.30
C THR A 142 42.44 1.89 -29.92
N GLY A 143 42.88 2.82 -29.07
CA GLY A 143 43.82 3.87 -29.48
C GLY A 143 45.21 3.24 -29.57
N SER A 144 45.73 3.12 -30.78
CA SER A 144 47.10 2.72 -31.07
C SER A 144 48.08 3.57 -30.26
N LEU A 145 48.75 2.98 -29.27
CA LEU A 145 49.98 3.51 -28.71
C LEU A 145 51.11 3.22 -29.70
N THR A 146 51.32 4.13 -30.64
CA THR A 146 52.56 4.20 -31.42
C THR A 146 53.24 5.55 -31.15
N ARG A 147 54.27 5.45 -30.29
CA ARG A 147 55.50 6.25 -30.12
C ARG A 147 55.40 7.77 -30.00
#